data_AF-A0A1Z5YR63-F1
#
_entry.id   AF-A0A1Z5YR63-F1
#
_cell.length_a   1.000
_cell.length_b   1.000
_cell.length_c   1.000
_cell.angle_alpha   90.00
_cell.angle_beta   90.00
_cell.angle_gamma   90.00
#
_symmetry.space_group_name_H-M   'P 1'
#
loop_
_entity.id
_entity.type
_entity.pdbx_description
1 polymer ?
#
loop_
_entity_poly.entity_id
_entity_poly.type
_entity_poly.pdbx_seq_one_letter_code
_entity_poly.pdbx_strand_id
1 'polypeptide(L)'
;MDLAQLRRTLGLSETATEDDINAAIARGKAAVTLHASVAKAVGLDANASDAAVLAAVQAKGTEVSTHAQAEIVTLQSQMAAAEGTIKNLKGQISKNAAEAWVKELGRTHIVTEEMSETLVTLHMQDSGMAEKIAGGLAPVPSGKLSFHTQQPAKGKPADTTTESRFDFTDEEIKGYVGERV
;
A
#
# COMPACT_ATOMS: atom_id res chain seq x y z
N MET A 1 44.54 -38.60 -29.70
CA MET A 1 43.73 -39.42 -28.76
C MET A 1 43.14 -40.55 -29.54
N ASP A 2 43.26 -41.79 -29.04
CA ASP A 2 42.67 -42.97 -29.67
C ASP A 2 41.16 -43.06 -29.34
N LEU A 3 40.36 -43.61 -30.26
CA LEU A 3 38.91 -43.75 -30.15
C LEU A 3 38.52 -44.65 -28.96
N ALA A 4 39.31 -45.69 -28.71
CA ALA A 4 39.13 -46.56 -27.56
C ALA A 4 39.38 -45.83 -26.22
N GLN A 5 40.36 -44.92 -26.19
CA GLN A 5 40.61 -44.06 -25.03
C GLN A 5 39.44 -43.09 -24.80
N LEU A 6 38.92 -42.46 -25.85
CA LEU A 6 37.82 -41.50 -25.75
C LEU A 6 36.53 -42.15 -25.21
N ARG A 7 36.20 -43.37 -25.66
CA ARG A 7 35.09 -44.17 -25.13
C ARG A 7 35.24 -44.42 -23.63
N ARG A 8 36.45 -44.82 -23.20
CA ARG A 8 36.76 -45.09 -21.79
C ARG A 8 36.64 -43.83 -20.93
N THR A 9 37.13 -42.69 -21.43
CA THR A 9 37.05 -41.40 -20.72
C THR A 9 35.62 -40.88 -20.59
N LEU A 10 34.77 -41.12 -21.60
CA LEU A 10 33.36 -40.73 -21.58
C LEU A 10 32.44 -41.75 -20.87
N GLY A 11 33.00 -42.86 -20.36
CA GLY A 11 32.22 -43.93 -19.72
C GLY A 11 31.31 -44.70 -20.68
N LEU A 12 31.61 -44.68 -21.97
CA LEU A 12 30.84 -45.36 -23.01
C LEU A 12 31.32 -46.80 -23.22
N SER A 13 30.45 -47.67 -23.75
CA SER A 13 30.79 -49.05 -24.14
C SER A 13 31.98 -49.08 -25.12
N GLU A 14 32.80 -50.13 -25.04
CA GLU A 14 33.90 -50.35 -25.99
C GLU A 14 33.41 -50.51 -27.45
N THR A 15 32.13 -50.88 -27.63
CA THR A 15 31.45 -50.98 -28.93
C THR A 15 30.67 -49.72 -29.33
N ALA A 16 30.73 -48.64 -28.54
CA ALA A 16 29.97 -47.41 -28.80
C ALA A 16 30.36 -46.81 -30.16
N THR A 17 29.35 -46.43 -30.94
CA THR A 17 29.56 -45.86 -32.27
C THR A 17 30.16 -44.45 -32.17
N GLU A 18 30.67 -43.95 -33.29
CA GLU A 18 31.18 -42.57 -33.36
C GLU A 18 30.07 -41.54 -33.09
N ASP A 19 28.83 -41.87 -33.48
CA ASP A 19 27.64 -41.07 -33.16
C ASP A 19 27.36 -41.01 -31.66
N ASP A 20 27.51 -42.12 -30.94
CA ASP A 20 27.33 -42.16 -29.47
C ASP A 20 28.35 -41.29 -28.74
N ILE A 21 29.59 -41.27 -29.25
CA ILE A 21 30.68 -40.45 -28.75
C ILE A 21 30.38 -38.97 -28.98
N ASN A 22 29.99 -38.60 -30.20
CA ASN A 22 29.61 -37.23 -30.52
C ASN A 22 28.41 -36.76 -29.68
N ALA A 23 27.43 -37.64 -29.47
CA ALA A 23 26.28 -37.36 -28.60
C ALA A 23 26.68 -37.19 -27.13
N ALA A 24 27.65 -37.94 -26.63
CA ALA A 24 28.18 -37.78 -25.27
C ALA A 24 28.98 -36.47 -25.11
N ILE A 25 29.80 -36.11 -26.10
CA ILE A 25 30.53 -34.83 -26.11
C ILE A 25 29.55 -33.65 -26.17
N ALA A 26 28.51 -33.74 -27.00
CA ALA A 26 27.47 -32.72 -27.07
C ALA A 26 26.76 -32.53 -25.72
N ARG A 27 26.42 -33.63 -25.03
CA ARG A 27 25.85 -33.60 -23.68
C ARG A 27 26.82 -33.00 -22.65
N GLY A 28 28.10 -33.36 -22.70
CA GLY A 28 29.13 -32.78 -21.84
C GLY A 28 29.27 -31.26 -22.04
N LYS A 29 29.30 -30.80 -23.30
CA LYS A 29 29.34 -29.37 -23.63
C LYS A 29 28.09 -28.63 -23.14
N ALA A 30 26.92 -29.22 -23.30
CA ALA A 30 25.67 -28.65 -22.79
C ALA A 30 25.68 -28.54 -21.26
N ALA A 31 26.17 -29.56 -20.56
CA ALA A 31 26.29 -29.56 -19.10
C ALA A 31 27.26 -28.50 -18.59
N VAL A 32 28.43 -28.34 -19.22
CA VAL A 32 29.40 -27.29 -18.87
C VAL A 32 28.84 -25.89 -19.15
N THR A 33 28.14 -25.72 -20.27
CA THR A 33 27.50 -24.45 -20.60
C THR A 33 26.40 -24.11 -19.58
N LEU A 34 25.60 -25.10 -19.19
CA LEU A 34 24.58 -24.94 -18.16
C LEU A 34 25.23 -24.57 -16.83
N HIS A 35 26.25 -25.30 -16.37
CA HIS A 35 26.98 -25.00 -15.15
C HIS A 35 27.49 -23.55 -15.15
N ALA A 36 28.20 -23.13 -16.21
CA ALA A 36 28.70 -21.76 -16.34
C ALA A 36 27.58 -20.72 -16.31
N SER A 37 26.43 -21.00 -16.95
CA SER A 37 25.27 -20.10 -16.95
C SER A 37 24.63 -19.98 -15.57
N VAL A 38 24.49 -21.09 -14.83
CA VAL A 38 23.93 -21.11 -13.48
C VAL A 38 24.88 -20.43 -12.50
N ALA A 39 26.18 -20.73 -12.56
CA ALA A 39 27.21 -20.07 -11.76
C ALA A 39 27.16 -18.55 -11.93
N LYS A 40 27.09 -18.08 -13.18
CA LYS A 40 26.96 -16.64 -13.48
C LYS A 40 25.65 -16.05 -12.94
N ALA A 41 24.53 -16.77 -13.05
CA ALA A 41 23.24 -16.31 -12.54
C ALA A 41 23.23 -16.14 -11.01
N VAL A 42 24.02 -16.93 -10.28
CA VAL A 42 24.22 -16.79 -8.84
C VAL A 42 25.41 -15.91 -8.45
N GLY A 43 26.07 -15.27 -9.43
CA GLY A 43 27.18 -14.34 -9.21
C GLY A 43 28.53 -14.99 -8.92
N LEU A 44 28.69 -16.27 -9.24
CA LEU A 44 29.95 -17.01 -9.14
C LEU A 44 30.70 -17.05 -10.48
N ASP A 45 31.99 -17.37 -10.42
CA ASP A 45 32.81 -17.63 -11.61
C ASP A 45 32.29 -18.85 -12.39
N ALA A 46 32.46 -18.85 -13.72
CA ALA A 46 32.00 -19.94 -14.59
C ALA A 46 32.64 -21.30 -14.27
N ASN A 47 33.82 -21.30 -13.63
CA ASN A 47 34.55 -22.49 -13.19
C ASN A 47 34.40 -22.76 -11.68
N ALA A 48 33.41 -22.15 -11.01
CA ALA A 48 33.11 -22.47 -9.62
C ALA A 48 32.83 -23.97 -9.46
N SER A 49 33.06 -24.51 -8.26
CA SER A 49 32.73 -25.91 -8.01
C SER A 49 31.22 -26.13 -7.93
N ASP A 50 30.74 -27.30 -8.33
CA ASP A 50 29.31 -27.67 -8.25
C ASP A 50 28.74 -27.43 -6.83
N ALA A 51 29.54 -27.72 -5.80
CA ALA A 51 29.16 -27.49 -4.40
C ALA A 51 28.97 -25.99 -4.08
N ALA A 52 29.82 -25.12 -4.64
CA ALA A 52 29.69 -23.67 -4.47
C ALA A 52 28.45 -23.13 -5.19
N VAL A 53 28.19 -23.62 -6.41
CA VAL A 53 26.98 -23.24 -7.17
C VAL A 53 25.72 -23.68 -6.44
N LEU A 54 25.66 -24.92 -5.95
CA LEU A 54 24.52 -25.41 -5.18
C LEU A 54 24.28 -24.59 -3.91
N ALA A 55 25.32 -24.29 -3.15
CA ALA A 55 25.23 -23.47 -1.94
C ALA A 55 24.71 -22.05 -2.25
N ALA A 56 25.20 -21.43 -3.33
CA ALA A 56 24.75 -20.10 -3.75
C ALA A 56 23.28 -20.09 -4.22
N VAL A 57 22.84 -21.12 -4.95
CA VAL A 57 21.42 -21.28 -5.33
C VAL A 57 20.53 -21.41 -4.09
N GLN A 58 20.93 -22.22 -3.10
CA GLN A 58 20.17 -22.40 -1.86
C GLN A 58 20.11 -21.10 -1.03
N ALA A 59 21.22 -20.36 -0.96
CA ALA A 59 21.28 -19.07 -0.30
C ALA A 59 20.33 -18.05 -0.96
N LYS A 60 20.33 -17.95 -2.30
CA LYS A 60 19.42 -17.09 -3.06
C LYS A 60 17.96 -17.46 -2.86
N GLY A 61 17.62 -18.75 -2.85
CA GLY A 61 16.25 -19.19 -2.55
C GLY A 61 15.77 -18.79 -1.16
N THR A 62 16.66 -18.87 -0.16
CA THR A 62 16.36 -18.47 1.22
C THR A 62 16.21 -16.95 1.35
N GLU A 63 17.06 -16.18 0.67
CA GLU A 63 17.00 -14.71 0.60
C GLU A 63 15.66 -14.25 0.00
N VAL A 64 15.27 -14.81 -1.14
CA VAL A 64 13.98 -14.50 -1.80
C VAL A 64 12.80 -14.86 -0.89
N SER A 65 12.84 -16.02 -0.24
CA SER A 65 11.77 -16.42 0.69
C SER A 65 11.67 -15.47 1.87
N THR A 66 12.80 -15.01 2.41
CA THR A 66 12.83 -14.08 3.54
C THR A 66 12.33 -12.70 3.14
N HIS A 67 12.74 -12.21 1.97
CA HIS A 67 12.27 -10.93 1.42
C HIS A 67 10.75 -10.97 1.17
N ALA A 68 10.25 -12.02 0.52
CA ALA A 68 8.83 -12.19 0.27
C ALA A 68 8.01 -12.22 1.57
N GLN A 69 8.52 -12.90 2.61
CA GLN A 69 7.87 -12.92 3.93
C GLN A 69 7.81 -11.51 4.54
N ALA A 70 8.89 -10.74 4.46
CA ALA A 70 8.95 -9.37 4.97
C ALA A 70 8.02 -8.41 4.21
N GLU A 71 7.92 -8.57 2.89
CA GLU A 71 6.97 -7.82 2.06
C GLU A 71 5.53 -8.15 2.41
N ILE A 72 5.20 -9.43 2.61
CA ILE A 72 3.85 -9.85 3.02
C ILE A 72 3.45 -9.22 4.35
N VAL A 73 4.35 -9.25 5.35
CA VAL A 73 4.09 -8.61 6.66
C VAL A 73 3.91 -7.10 6.52
N THR A 74 4.72 -6.46 5.67
CA THR A 74 4.61 -5.03 5.38
C THR A 74 3.28 -4.67 4.74
N LEU A 75 2.87 -5.44 3.71
CA LEU A 75 1.59 -5.26 3.03
C LEU A 75 0.41 -5.49 3.98
N GLN A 76 0.47 -6.50 4.85
CA GLN A 76 -0.55 -6.75 5.87
C GLN A 76 -0.70 -5.57 6.84
N SER A 77 0.43 -4.99 7.28
CA SER A 77 0.43 -3.80 8.13
C SER A 77 -0.20 -2.59 7.42
N GLN A 78 0.14 -2.38 6.15
CA GLN A 78 -0.46 -1.31 5.33
C GLN A 78 -1.96 -1.49 5.14
N MET A 79 -2.44 -2.72 4.90
CA MET A 79 -3.87 -3.00 4.80
C MET A 79 -4.60 -2.69 6.12
N ALA A 80 -4.05 -3.12 7.26
CA ALA A 80 -4.65 -2.84 8.57
C ALA A 80 -4.72 -1.33 8.86
N ALA A 81 -3.68 -0.57 8.49
CA ALA A 81 -3.68 0.89 8.60
C ALA A 81 -4.72 1.55 7.67
N ALA A 82 -4.86 1.06 6.45
CA ALA A 82 -5.86 1.53 5.49
C ALA A 82 -7.29 1.25 5.98
N GLU A 83 -7.56 0.06 6.51
CA GLU A 83 -8.85 -0.30 7.12
C GLU A 83 -9.20 0.62 8.30
N GLY A 84 -8.23 0.91 9.17
CA GLY A 84 -8.38 1.87 10.26
C GLY A 84 -8.73 3.28 9.76
N THR A 85 -8.06 3.72 8.70
CA THR A 85 -8.32 5.03 8.05
C THR A 85 -9.72 5.08 7.45
N ILE A 86 -10.13 4.04 6.72
CA ILE A 86 -11.47 3.94 6.13
C ILE A 86 -12.54 3.95 7.21
N LYS A 87 -12.35 3.21 8.30
CA LYS A 87 -13.29 3.18 9.43
C LYS A 87 -13.43 4.57 10.07
N ASN A 88 -12.31 5.28 10.25
CA ASN A 88 -12.32 6.64 10.77
C ASN A 88 -13.06 7.61 9.83
N LEU A 89 -12.70 7.62 8.54
CA LEU A 89 -13.35 8.47 7.54
C LEU A 89 -14.85 8.20 7.44
N LYS A 90 -15.27 6.93 7.46
CA LYS A 90 -16.68 6.56 7.49
C LYS A 90 -17.37 7.12 8.74
N GLY A 91 -16.74 7.01 9.90
CA GLY A 91 -17.25 7.61 11.14
C GLY A 91 -17.41 9.13 11.06
N GLN A 92 -16.42 9.83 10.48
CA GLN A 92 -16.48 11.28 10.28
C GLN A 92 -17.57 11.69 9.29
N ILE A 93 -17.73 10.97 8.18
CA ILE A 93 -18.80 11.22 7.21
C ILE A 93 -20.17 11.03 7.87
N SER A 94 -20.36 9.94 8.60
CA SER A 94 -21.62 9.69 9.34
C SER A 94 -21.90 10.77 10.37
N LYS A 95 -20.89 11.23 11.11
CA LYS A 95 -21.02 12.32 12.07
C LYS A 95 -21.41 13.63 11.39
N ASN A 96 -20.68 14.03 10.34
CA ASN A 96 -20.96 15.28 9.61
C ASN A 96 -22.35 15.26 8.98
N ALA A 97 -22.79 14.12 8.43
CA ALA A 97 -24.13 13.96 7.88
C ALA A 97 -25.21 14.09 8.96
N ALA A 98 -25.01 13.48 10.13
CA ALA A 98 -25.92 13.58 11.25
C ALA A 98 -26.00 15.02 11.81
N GLU A 99 -24.87 15.70 11.96
CA GLU A 99 -24.82 17.12 12.39
C GLU A 99 -25.54 18.04 11.39
N ALA A 100 -25.31 17.84 10.09
CA ALA A 100 -26.00 18.60 9.05
C ALA A 100 -27.52 18.37 9.06
N TRP A 101 -27.94 17.12 9.26
CA TRP A 101 -29.35 16.76 9.38
C TRP A 101 -30.01 17.40 10.60
N VAL A 102 -29.39 17.33 11.79
CA VAL A 102 -29.92 17.98 13.01
C VAL A 102 -29.98 19.49 12.85
N LYS A 103 -28.98 20.09 12.19
CA LYS A 103 -28.98 21.53 11.90
C LYS A 103 -30.17 21.93 11.01
N GLU A 104 -30.51 21.13 10.02
CA GLU A 104 -31.69 21.38 9.18
C GLU A 104 -32.99 21.16 9.97
N LEU A 105 -33.04 20.12 10.81
CA LEU A 105 -34.17 19.84 11.69
C LEU A 105 -34.45 21.01 12.64
N GLY A 106 -33.41 21.61 13.23
CA GLY A 106 -33.53 22.79 14.09
C GLY A 106 -34.10 24.05 13.42
N ARG A 107 -34.18 24.09 12.08
CA ARG A 107 -34.84 25.18 11.35
C ARG A 107 -36.36 25.03 11.32
N THR A 108 -36.86 23.80 11.48
CA THR A 108 -38.27 23.44 11.33
C THR A 108 -38.91 22.99 12.64
N HIS A 109 -38.11 22.45 13.57
CA HIS A 109 -38.54 21.90 14.85
C HIS A 109 -37.72 22.48 16.01
N ILE A 110 -38.32 22.52 17.20
CA ILE A 110 -37.62 22.97 18.41
C ILE A 110 -36.70 21.85 18.87
N VAL A 111 -35.40 22.03 18.67
CA VAL A 111 -34.36 21.09 19.10
C VAL A 111 -33.51 21.75 20.18
N THR A 112 -33.46 21.15 21.37
CA THR A 112 -32.55 21.59 22.45
C THR A 112 -31.13 21.06 22.20
N GLU A 113 -30.11 21.67 22.80
CA GLU A 113 -28.71 21.24 22.63
C GLU A 113 -28.49 19.78 23.05
N GLU A 114 -29.03 19.37 24.20
CA GLU A 114 -28.96 17.99 24.69
C GLU A 114 -29.64 16.99 23.73
N MET A 115 -30.76 17.41 23.11
CA MET A 115 -31.46 16.60 22.12
C MET A 115 -30.70 16.56 20.80
N SER A 116 -29.99 17.63 20.44
CA SER A 116 -29.12 17.70 19.26
C SER A 116 -28.03 16.62 19.33
N GLU A 117 -27.28 16.55 20.44
CA GLU A 117 -26.22 15.55 20.63
C GLU A 117 -26.76 14.11 20.61
N THR A 118 -27.92 13.90 21.24
CA THR A 118 -28.61 12.60 21.26
C THR A 118 -29.07 12.19 19.88
N LEU A 119 -29.65 13.12 19.10
CA LEU A 119 -30.12 12.90 17.74
C LEU A 119 -28.97 12.67 16.77
N VAL A 120 -27.84 13.37 16.93
CA VAL A 120 -26.62 13.11 16.14
C VAL A 120 -26.12 11.70 16.39
N THR A 121 -25.99 11.31 17.65
CA THR A 121 -25.53 9.96 18.03
C THR A 121 -26.49 8.89 17.51
N LEU A 122 -27.79 9.11 17.65
CA LEU A 122 -28.81 8.19 17.17
C LEU A 122 -28.80 8.09 15.65
N HIS A 123 -28.70 9.21 14.93
CA HIS A 123 -28.67 9.23 13.47
C HIS A 123 -27.41 8.57 12.90
N MET A 124 -26.29 8.59 13.63
CA MET A 124 -25.09 7.81 13.28
C MET A 124 -25.27 6.30 13.45
N GLN A 125 -26.16 5.85 14.35
CA GLN A 125 -26.43 4.44 14.64
C GLN A 125 -27.59 3.88 13.81
N ASP A 126 -28.69 4.63 13.71
CA ASP A 126 -29.91 4.32 12.99
C ASP A 126 -30.61 5.63 12.57
N SER A 127 -30.41 6.03 11.32
CA SER A 127 -31.02 7.25 10.77
C SER A 127 -32.55 7.17 10.71
N GLY A 128 -33.12 5.98 10.47
CA GLY A 128 -34.57 5.81 10.36
C GLY A 128 -35.28 5.99 11.70
N MET A 129 -34.67 5.50 12.79
CA MET A 129 -35.19 5.74 14.14
C MET A 129 -35.06 7.21 14.53
N ALA A 130 -33.93 7.86 14.20
CA ALA A 130 -33.74 9.28 14.46
C ALA A 130 -34.78 10.16 13.75
N GLU A 131 -35.05 9.89 12.47
CA GLU A 131 -36.08 10.60 11.70
C GLU A 131 -37.49 10.41 12.27
N LYS A 132 -37.82 9.19 12.72
CA LYS A 132 -39.12 8.90 13.35
C LYS A 132 -39.32 9.68 14.65
N ILE A 133 -38.28 9.80 15.47
CA ILE A 133 -38.31 10.59 16.71
C ILE A 133 -38.40 12.08 16.36
N ALA A 134 -37.64 12.55 15.38
CA ALA A 134 -37.66 13.93 14.90
C ALA A 134 -39.05 14.37 14.42
N GLY A 135 -39.80 13.49 13.75
CA GLY A 135 -41.17 13.77 13.30
C GLY A 135 -42.19 13.95 14.44
N GLY A 136 -41.85 13.54 15.67
CA GLY A 136 -42.67 13.77 16.86
C GLY A 136 -42.39 15.09 17.58
N LEU A 137 -41.43 15.88 17.11
CA LEU A 137 -41.04 17.13 17.75
C LEU A 137 -42.02 18.26 17.47
N ALA A 138 -42.07 19.24 18.38
CA ALA A 138 -42.90 20.42 18.19
C ALA A 138 -42.36 21.28 17.03
N PRO A 139 -43.21 21.70 16.07
CA PRO A 139 -42.80 22.58 15.00
C PRO A 139 -42.48 23.98 15.54
N VAL A 140 -41.55 24.65 14.89
CA VAL A 140 -41.20 26.04 15.21
C VAL A 140 -42.41 26.95 14.88
N PRO A 141 -42.90 27.78 15.82
CA PRO A 141 -43.99 28.71 15.55
C PRO A 141 -43.62 29.68 14.42
N SER A 142 -44.46 29.75 13.38
CA SER A 142 -44.25 30.58 12.19
C SER A 142 -44.36 32.10 12.44
N GLY A 143 -44.62 32.51 13.68
CA GLY A 143 -44.67 33.92 14.10
C GLY A 143 -43.31 34.45 14.54
N LYS A 144 -42.56 35.08 13.62
CA LYS A 144 -41.41 35.98 13.90
C LYS A 144 -40.29 35.41 14.79
N LEU A 145 -39.64 34.34 14.37
CA LEU A 145 -38.30 34.03 14.87
C LEU A 145 -37.25 34.69 13.95
N SER A 146 -36.75 35.84 14.38
CA SER A 146 -35.49 36.38 13.86
C SER A 146 -34.38 35.44 14.30
N PHE A 147 -33.92 34.58 13.39
CA PHE A 147 -32.64 33.90 13.57
C PHE A 147 -31.56 34.98 13.56
N HIS A 148 -31.08 35.37 14.75
CA HIS A 148 -29.87 36.15 14.86
C HIS A 148 -28.70 35.24 14.45
N THR A 149 -28.49 35.06 13.15
CA THR A 149 -27.15 34.72 12.66
C THR A 149 -26.28 35.87 13.13
N GLN A 150 -25.43 35.59 14.11
CA GLN A 150 -24.46 36.55 14.60
C GLN A 150 -23.61 36.97 13.40
N GLN A 151 -23.97 38.11 12.82
CA GLN A 151 -23.21 38.73 11.75
C GLN A 151 -21.81 38.98 12.32
N PRO A 152 -20.73 38.45 11.73
CA PRO A 152 -19.39 38.76 12.22
C PRO A 152 -19.25 40.28 12.18
N ALA A 153 -18.90 40.85 13.33
CA ALA A 153 -18.80 42.28 13.50
C ALA A 153 -17.93 42.88 12.39
N LYS A 154 -18.48 43.83 11.63
CA LYS A 154 -17.70 44.71 10.76
C LYS A 154 -16.64 45.40 11.63
N GLY A 155 -15.39 45.01 11.49
CA GLY A 155 -14.32 45.59 12.30
C GLY A 155 -12.90 45.08 12.04
N LYS A 156 -12.43 45.02 10.79
CA LYS A 156 -11.09 45.44 10.30
C LYS A 156 -10.83 44.90 8.88
N PRO A 157 -10.04 45.60 8.05
CA PRO A 157 -9.71 45.16 6.70
C PRO A 157 -8.91 43.86 6.76
N ALA A 158 -9.11 43.04 5.72
CA ALA A 158 -8.39 41.80 5.49
C ALA A 158 -6.88 42.02 5.54
N ASP A 159 -6.22 41.34 6.49
CA ASP A 159 -4.84 40.94 6.33
C ASP A 159 -4.88 39.45 6.05
N THR A 160 -4.80 39.10 4.76
CA THR A 160 -4.68 37.73 4.29
C THR A 160 -3.29 37.22 4.63
N THR A 161 -3.12 36.78 5.87
CA THR A 161 -2.02 35.91 6.26
C THR A 161 -2.65 34.59 6.68
N THR A 162 -2.95 33.78 5.67
CA THR A 162 -2.99 32.33 5.82
C THR A 162 -1.69 31.91 6.51
N GLU A 163 -1.75 31.64 7.80
CA GLU A 163 -0.79 30.74 8.45
C GLU A 163 -1.01 29.35 7.85
N SER A 164 -0.43 29.17 6.67
CA SER A 164 0.01 27.88 6.19
C SER A 164 0.92 27.31 7.27
N ARG A 165 0.49 26.26 7.95
CA ARG A 165 1.31 25.47 8.89
C ARG A 165 2.43 24.67 8.20
N PHE A 166 2.87 25.16 7.04
CA PHE A 166 3.91 24.64 6.16
C PHE A 166 4.60 25.85 5.53
N ASP A 167 5.26 26.67 6.36
CA ASP A 167 6.25 27.63 5.89
C ASP A 167 7.52 26.85 5.51
N PHE A 168 7.53 26.32 4.29
CA PHE A 168 8.78 26.13 3.58
C PHE A 168 8.98 27.39 2.76
N THR A 169 10.01 28.15 3.06
CA THR A 169 10.37 29.31 2.22
C THR A 169 10.83 28.80 0.86
N ASP A 170 10.59 29.55 -0.22
CA ASP A 170 11.10 29.23 -1.57
C ASP A 170 12.64 29.08 -1.60
N GLU A 171 13.33 29.58 -0.58
CA GLU A 171 14.76 29.40 -0.36
C GLU A 171 15.12 28.00 0.17
N GLU A 172 14.26 27.34 0.97
CA GLU A 172 14.47 25.96 1.44
C GLU A 172 14.21 24.91 0.33
N ILE A 173 13.29 25.17 -0.59
CA ILE A 173 12.98 24.27 -1.72
C ILE A 173 14.16 24.22 -2.72
N LYS A 174 14.88 25.33 -2.90
CA LYS A 174 16.10 25.38 -3.73
C LYS A 174 17.29 24.63 -3.14
N GLY A 175 17.31 24.43 -1.82
CA GLY A 175 18.34 23.60 -1.16
C GLY A 175 18.11 22.09 -1.35
N TYR A 176 16.87 21.65 -1.58
CA TYR A 176 16.50 20.23 -1.68
C TYR A 176 16.42 19.69 -3.10
N VAL A 177 16.20 20.53 -4.11
CA VAL A 177 16.26 20.13 -5.52
C VAL A 177 17.62 20.55 -6.06
N GLY A 178 18.62 19.71 -5.81
CA GLY A 178 20.00 19.93 -6.25
C GLY A 178 20.08 20.34 -7.72
N GLU A 179 20.97 21.29 -8.00
CA GLU A 179 21.47 21.64 -9.32
C GLU A 179 21.70 20.36 -10.14
N ARG A 180 20.76 20.09 -11.05
CA ARG A 180 21.01 19.34 -12.28
C ARG A 180 20.64 20.25 -13.43
N VAL A 181 21.59 21.09 -13.82
CA VAL A 181 21.92 21.37 -15.22
C VAL A 181 23.43 21.38 -15.33
#